data_AF-A0A428XH60-F1
#
_entry.id   AF-A0A428XH60-F1
#
_cell.length_a   1.000
_cell.length_b   1.000
_cell.length_c   1.000
_cell.angle_alpha   90.00
_cell.angle_beta   90.00
_cell.angle_gamma   90.00
#
_symmetry.space_group_name_H-M   'P 1'
#
loop_
_entity.id
_entity.type
_entity.pdbx_description
1 polymer ?
#
loop_
_entity_poly.entity_id
_entity_poly.type
_entity_poly.pdbx_seq_one_letter_code
_entity_poly.pdbx_strand_id
1 'polypeptide(L)'
;FIDEALRAYEHPGIVFRPGPTGRRAALSGGPDVWEVVAALTAVRDEDPALDEEPLLLELSNVTGLTPAQVGVVLRYYAAYPEEIDERIALNREVADREEQLWAAQQKLLRKRKP
;
A
#
# COMPACT_ATOMS: atom_id res chain seq x y z
N PHE A 1 2.72 -22.12 1.15
CA PHE A 1 4.19 -22.04 1.07
C PHE A 1 4.74 -22.36 -0.32
N ILE A 2 4.31 -23.43 -1.02
CA ILE A 2 4.80 -23.73 -2.38
C ILE A 2 4.47 -22.61 -3.37
N ASP A 3 3.23 -22.13 -3.33
CA ASP A 3 2.78 -21.00 -4.15
C ASP A 3 3.58 -19.72 -3.85
N GLU A 4 3.62 -19.25 -2.60
CA GLU A 4 4.47 -18.10 -2.21
C GLU A 4 5.95 -18.24 -2.63
N ALA A 5 6.53 -19.45 -2.54
CA ALA A 5 7.90 -19.70 -2.96
C ALA A 5 8.06 -19.57 -4.49
N LEU A 6 7.08 -20.02 -5.26
CA LEU A 6 7.04 -19.84 -6.71
C LEU A 6 6.92 -18.35 -7.07
N ARG A 7 6.01 -17.62 -6.41
CA ARG A 7 5.85 -16.17 -6.63
C ARG A 7 7.11 -15.39 -6.30
N ALA A 8 7.78 -15.71 -5.20
CA ALA A 8 9.06 -15.08 -4.85
C ALA A 8 10.18 -15.42 -5.85
N TYR A 9 10.14 -16.61 -6.46
CA TYR A 9 11.05 -17.00 -7.53
C TYR A 9 10.78 -16.23 -8.84
N GLU A 10 9.50 -16.09 -9.21
CA GLU A 10 9.06 -15.35 -10.42
C GLU A 10 9.24 -13.83 -10.27
N HIS A 11 9.18 -13.32 -9.04
CA HIS A 11 9.34 -11.90 -8.72
C HIS A 11 10.51 -11.67 -7.74
N PRO A 12 11.77 -11.73 -8.23
CA PRO A 12 12.93 -11.46 -7.40
C PRO A 12 12.85 -10.12 -6.68
N GLY A 13 13.07 -10.15 -5.36
CA GLY A 13 12.92 -8.99 -4.48
C GLY A 13 11.58 -8.95 -3.73
N ILE A 14 10.63 -9.85 -4.03
CA ILE A 14 9.41 -10.04 -3.23
C ILE A 14 9.62 -11.08 -2.14
N VAL A 15 9.18 -10.76 -0.93
CA VAL A 15 9.12 -11.65 0.24
C VAL A 15 7.72 -11.64 0.83
N PHE A 16 7.36 -12.70 1.56
CA PHE A 16 6.07 -12.80 2.25
C PHE A 16 6.24 -12.65 3.76
N ARG A 17 5.60 -11.63 4.34
CA ARG A 17 5.64 -11.32 5.77
C ARG A 17 4.33 -11.72 6.46
N PRO A 18 4.37 -12.31 7.68
CA PRO A 18 3.16 -12.54 8.45
C PRO A 18 2.53 -11.22 8.91
N GLY A 19 1.21 -11.19 9.04
CA GLY A 19 0.47 -10.06 9.56
C GLY A 19 -0.88 -10.49 10.16
N PRO A 20 -1.57 -9.59 10.88
CA PRO A 20 -2.84 -9.89 11.55
C PRO A 20 -3.94 -10.35 10.57
N THR A 21 -3.88 -9.85 9.33
CA THR A 21 -4.81 -10.16 8.24
C THR A 21 -4.21 -11.15 7.23
N GLY A 22 -3.34 -12.04 7.71
CA GLY A 22 -2.65 -13.04 6.89
C GLY A 22 -1.28 -12.59 6.38
N ARG A 23 -0.67 -13.42 5.54
CA ARG A 23 0.64 -13.14 4.94
C ARG A 23 0.50 -12.11 3.81
N ARG A 24 1.54 -11.29 3.61
CA ARG A 24 1.55 -10.15 2.69
C ARG A 24 2.80 -10.14 1.84
N ALA A 25 2.64 -9.89 0.55
CA ALA A 25 3.74 -9.59 -0.35
C ALA A 25 4.39 -8.25 0.01
N ALA A 26 5.71 -8.23 0.03
CA ALA A 26 6.52 -7.10 0.42
C ALA A 26 7.84 -7.04 -0.36
N LEU A 27 8.39 -5.85 -0.50
CA LEU A 27 9.77 -5.70 -0.93
C LEU A 27 10.72 -6.23 0.15
N SER A 28 11.75 -6.97 -0.28
CA SER A 28 12.85 -7.35 0.59
C SER A 28 13.55 -6.11 1.15
N GLY A 29 13.48 -5.91 2.46
CA GLY A 29 14.03 -4.72 3.12
C GLY A 29 13.22 -3.43 2.89
N GLY A 30 11.96 -3.55 2.47
CA GLY A 30 11.12 -2.40 2.13
C GLY A 30 9.66 -2.52 2.62
N PRO A 31 8.76 -1.64 2.11
CA PRO A 31 7.34 -1.65 2.43
C PRO A 31 6.60 -2.85 1.82
N ASP A 32 5.37 -3.06 2.26
CA ASP A 32 4.47 -4.01 1.62
C ASP A 32 4.09 -3.51 0.21
N VAL A 33 3.83 -4.43 -0.72
CA VAL A 33 3.48 -4.07 -2.10
C VAL A 33 2.23 -3.18 -2.13
N TRP A 34 1.24 -3.49 -1.31
CA TRP A 34 -0.01 -2.71 -1.24
C TRP A 34 0.21 -1.27 -0.78
N GLU A 35 1.19 -1.01 0.10
CA GLU A 35 1.51 0.34 0.58
C GLU A 35 2.04 1.20 -0.57
N VAL A 36 2.91 0.62 -1.41
CA VAL A 36 3.49 1.31 -2.56
C VAL A 36 2.43 1.59 -3.64
N VAL A 37 1.53 0.64 -3.90
CA VAL A 37 0.43 0.82 -4.87
C VAL A 37 -0.60 1.83 -4.36
N ALA A 38 -0.90 1.84 -3.06
CA ALA A 38 -1.74 2.86 -2.45
C ALA A 38 -1.10 4.25 -2.55
N ALA A 39 0.20 4.37 -2.30
CA ALA A 39 0.94 5.62 -2.46
C ALA A 39 0.94 6.09 -3.92
N LEU A 40 1.14 5.19 -4.88
CA LEU A 40 1.05 5.52 -6.31
C LEU A 40 -0.33 6.08 -6.68
N THR A 41 -1.39 5.45 -6.16
CA THR A 41 -2.77 5.92 -6.38
C THR A 41 -2.97 7.31 -5.79
N ALA A 42 -2.46 7.57 -4.57
CA ALA A 42 -2.56 8.87 -3.92
C ALA A 42 -1.83 9.97 -4.72
N VAL A 43 -0.61 9.72 -5.19
CA VAL A 43 0.14 10.68 -6.04
C VAL A 43 -0.63 10.96 -7.34
N ARG A 44 -1.22 9.93 -7.96
CA ARG A 44 -2.05 10.07 -9.16
C ARG A 44 -3.33 10.87 -8.90
N ASP A 45 -3.95 10.70 -7.75
CA ASP A 45 -5.17 11.42 -7.38
C ASP A 45 -4.90 12.90 -7.09
N GLU A 46 -3.71 13.23 -6.57
CA GLU A 46 -3.28 14.62 -6.34
C GLU A 46 -3.02 15.38 -7.64
N ASP A 47 -2.44 14.74 -8.65
CA ASP A 47 -2.29 15.30 -10.00
C ASP A 47 -2.59 14.26 -11.10
N PRO A 48 -3.85 14.22 -11.56
CA PRO A 48 -4.29 13.28 -12.59
C PRO A 48 -3.62 13.49 -13.96
N ALA A 49 -3.01 14.65 -14.21
CA ALA A 49 -2.38 14.99 -15.48
C ALA A 49 -0.88 14.63 -15.53
N LEU A 50 -0.29 14.14 -14.42
CA LEU A 50 1.11 13.71 -14.39
C LEU A 50 1.40 12.63 -15.44
N ASP A 51 2.38 12.86 -16.30
CA ASP A 51 2.90 11.81 -17.17
C ASP A 51 3.58 10.69 -16.35
N GLU A 52 3.83 9.54 -16.99
CA GLU A 52 4.37 8.34 -16.33
C GLU A 52 5.71 8.59 -15.65
N GLU A 53 6.68 9.24 -16.31
CA GLU A 53 8.01 9.49 -15.73
C GLU A 53 7.94 10.38 -14.48
N PRO A 54 7.30 11.57 -14.51
CA PRO A 54 7.08 12.39 -13.32
C PRO A 54 6.36 11.66 -12.19
N LEU A 55 5.35 10.84 -12.51
CA LEU A 55 4.61 10.04 -11.52
C LEU A 55 5.54 9.06 -10.78
N LEU A 56 6.37 8.31 -11.52
CA LEU A 56 7.29 7.34 -10.93
C LEU A 56 8.41 8.03 -10.13
N LEU A 57 8.85 9.21 -10.57
CA LEU A 57 9.79 10.03 -9.81
C LEU A 57 9.18 10.48 -8.48
N GLU A 58 7.95 10.98 -8.51
CA GLU A 58 7.27 11.43 -7.28
C GLU A 58 6.98 10.26 -6.34
N LEU A 59 6.55 9.12 -6.87
CA LEU A 59 6.43 7.89 -6.08
C LEU A 59 7.76 7.52 -5.40
N SER A 60 8.87 7.62 -6.12
CA SER A 60 10.21 7.34 -5.58
C SER A 60 10.58 8.34 -4.47
N ASN A 61 10.21 9.61 -4.61
CA ASN A 61 10.43 10.64 -3.60
C ASN A 61 9.66 10.36 -2.31
N VAL A 62 8.36 10.04 -2.41
CA VAL A 62 7.50 9.84 -1.22
C VAL A 62 7.75 8.51 -0.52
N THR A 63 8.17 7.47 -1.26
CA THR A 63 8.43 6.14 -0.70
C THR A 63 9.90 5.88 -0.35
N GLY A 64 10.83 6.67 -0.89
CA GLY A 64 12.27 6.43 -0.80
C GLY A 64 12.76 5.22 -1.60
N LEU A 65 11.93 4.69 -2.51
CA LEU A 65 12.27 3.52 -3.32
C LEU A 65 13.09 3.90 -4.55
N THR A 66 14.01 3.01 -4.93
CA THR A 66 14.71 3.11 -6.21
C THR A 66 13.79 2.75 -7.38
N PRO A 67 14.07 3.23 -8.61
CA PRO A 67 13.30 2.83 -9.80
C PRO A 67 13.25 1.31 -10.01
N ALA A 68 14.31 0.58 -9.64
CA ALA A 68 14.35 -0.86 -9.70
C ALA A 68 13.34 -1.52 -8.73
N GLN A 69 13.23 -1.01 -7.50
CA GLN A 69 12.26 -1.48 -6.51
C GLN A 69 10.83 -1.15 -6.92
N VAL A 70 10.58 0.06 -7.43
CA VAL A 70 9.28 0.44 -8.00
C VAL A 70 8.91 -0.53 -9.12
N GLY A 71 9.83 -0.84 -10.04
CA GLY A 71 9.60 -1.81 -11.10
C GLY A 71 9.27 -3.23 -10.59
N VAL A 72 9.87 -3.67 -9.48
CA VAL A 72 9.52 -4.96 -8.85
C VAL A 72 8.08 -4.95 -8.33
N VAL A 73 7.68 -3.88 -7.64
CA VAL A 73 6.31 -3.70 -7.13
C VAL A 73 5.31 -3.72 -8.28
N LEU A 74 5.53 -2.91 -9.32
CA LEU A 74 4.60 -2.81 -10.45
C LEU A 74 4.44 -4.14 -11.18
N ARG A 75 5.53 -4.90 -11.36
CA ARG A 75 5.47 -6.24 -11.94
C ARG A 75 4.70 -7.24 -11.07
N TYR A 76 4.87 -7.18 -9.75
CA TYR A 76 4.11 -8.05 -8.84
C TYR A 76 2.62 -7.67 -8.83
N TYR A 77 2.31 -6.37 -8.79
CA TYR A 77 0.94 -5.88 -8.89
C TYR A 77 0.25 -6.33 -10.19
N ALA A 78 0.94 -6.23 -11.33
CA ALA A 78 0.40 -6.68 -12.61
C ALA A 78 0.08 -8.18 -12.65
N ALA A 79 0.80 -9.01 -11.88
CA ALA A 79 0.55 -10.45 -11.78
C ALA A 79 -0.55 -10.81 -10.76
N TYR A 80 -0.70 -10.00 -9.70
CA TYR A 80 -1.64 -10.25 -8.60
C TYR A 80 -2.45 -9.01 -8.21
N PRO A 81 -3.19 -8.37 -9.15
CA PRO A 81 -3.86 -7.11 -8.86
C PRO A 81 -4.96 -7.28 -7.81
N GLU A 82 -5.75 -8.36 -7.89
CA GLU A 82 -6.85 -8.64 -6.96
C GLU A 82 -6.37 -8.77 -5.50
N GLU A 83 -5.24 -9.47 -5.27
CA GLU A 83 -4.64 -9.62 -3.93
C GLU A 83 -4.29 -8.25 -3.33
N ILE A 84 -3.72 -7.37 -4.15
CA ILE A 84 -3.24 -6.06 -3.72
C ILE A 84 -4.41 -5.09 -3.54
N ASP A 85 -5.36 -5.07 -4.47
CA ASP A 85 -6.54 -4.21 -4.42
C ASP A 85 -7.43 -4.58 -3.22
N GLU A 86 -7.64 -5.87 -2.95
CA GLU A 86 -8.36 -6.33 -1.75
C GLU A 86 -7.65 -5.84 -0.48
N ARG A 87 -6.32 -5.91 -0.45
CA ARG A 87 -5.55 -5.43 0.70
C ARG A 87 -5.70 -3.92 0.90
N ILE A 88 -5.67 -3.14 -0.18
CA ILE A 88 -5.86 -1.69 -0.12
C ILE A 88 -7.26 -1.38 0.40
N ALA A 89 -8.29 -2.06 -0.11
CA ALA A 89 -9.67 -1.90 0.32
C ALA A 89 -9.84 -2.21 1.82
N LEU A 90 -9.34 -3.35 2.29
CA LEU A 90 -9.41 -3.74 3.70
C LEU A 90 -8.72 -2.73 4.62
N ASN A 91 -7.56 -2.19 4.23
CA ASN A 91 -6.87 -1.17 5.03
C ASN A 91 -7.62 0.17 5.05
N ARG A 92 -8.20 0.59 3.93
CA ARG A 92 -9.05 1.79 3.86
C ARG A 92 -10.27 1.66 4.78
N GLU A 93 -10.97 0.52 4.75
CA GLU A 93 -12.11 0.26 5.64
C GLU A 93 -11.74 0.27 7.13
N VAL A 94 -10.53 -0.17 7.48
CA VAL A 94 -10.05 -0.09 8.86
C VAL A 94 -9.78 1.36 9.24
N ALA A 95 -9.05 2.11 8.39
CA ALA A 95 -8.74 3.51 8.63
C ALA A 95 -10.01 4.38 8.78
N ASP A 96 -10.99 4.21 7.89
CA ASP A 96 -12.25 4.94 7.93
C ASP A 96 -13.03 4.67 9.23
N ARG A 97 -13.06 3.42 9.68
CA ARG A 97 -13.70 3.04 10.95
C ARG A 97 -13.00 3.67 12.15
N GLU A 98 -11.67 3.66 12.17
CA GLU A 98 -10.88 4.30 13.23
C GLU A 98 -11.11 5.81 13.27
N GLU A 99 -11.15 6.47 12.12
CA GLU A 99 -11.45 7.90 12.02
C GLU A 99 -12.85 8.23 12.55
N GLN A 100 -13.86 7.45 12.18
CA GLN A 100 -15.23 7.62 12.68
C GLN A 100 -15.32 7.45 14.20
N LEU A 101 -14.64 6.44 14.75
CA LEU A 101 -14.57 6.21 16.19
C LEU A 101 -13.87 7.36 16.91
N TRP A 102 -12.75 7.83 16.38
CA TRP A 102 -12.01 8.96 16.92
C TRP A 102 -12.83 10.26 16.89
N ALA A 103 -13.53 10.54 15.78
CA ALA A 103 -14.41 11.69 15.65
C ALA A 103 -15.58 11.64 16.65
N ALA A 104 -16.19 10.46 16.84
CA ALA A 104 -17.24 10.25 17.83
C ALA A 104 -16.74 10.48 19.27
N GLN A 105 -15.56 9.95 19.60
CA GLN A 105 -14.91 10.17 20.90
C GLN A 105 -14.64 11.65 21.16
N GLN A 106 -14.06 12.37 20.19
CA GLN A 106 -13.81 13.80 20.33
C GLN A 106 -15.10 14.60 20.55
N LYS A 107 -16.17 14.28 19.81
CA LYS A 107 -17.47 14.95 19.95
C LYS A 107 -18.07 14.76 21.36
N LEU A 108 -17.88 13.59 21.97
CA LEU A 108 -18.29 13.33 23.35
C LEU A 108 -17.44 14.13 24.36
N LEU A 109 -16.12 14.16 24.18
CA LEU A 109 -15.21 14.91 25.06
C LEU A 109 -15.42 16.43 24.97
N ARG A 110 -15.74 16.96 23.78
CA ARG A 110 -15.97 18.40 23.56
C ARG A 110 -17.32 18.89 24.08
N LYS A 111 -18.31 18.01 24.30
CA LYS A 111 -19.63 18.34 24.87
C LYS A 111 -19.64 18.51 26.39
N ARG A 112 -18.50 18.35 27.09
CA ARG A 112 -18.35 18.75 28.49
C ARG A 112 -17.65 20.11 28.59
N LYS A 113 -18.44 21.17 28.51
CA LYS A 113 -18.19 22.40 29.28
C LYS A 113 -19.54 22.89 29.81
N PRO A 114 -19.66 23.18 31.13
CA PRO A 114 -20.86 23.74 31.71
C PRO A 114 -21.15 25.14 31.15
#